data_AF-A0A0B7NII0-F1
#
_entry.id   AF-A0A0B7NII0-F1
#
_cell.length_a   1.000
_cell.length_b   1.000
_cell.length_c   1.000
_cell.angle_alpha   90.00
_cell.angle_beta   90.00
_cell.angle_gamma   90.00
#
_symmetry.space_group_name_H-M   'P 1'
#
loop_
_entity.id
_entity.type
_entity.pdbx_description
1 polymer ?
#
loop_
_entity_poly.entity_id
_entity_poly.type
_entity_poly.pdbx_seq_one_letter_code
_entity_poly.pdbx_strand_id
1 'polypeptide(L)'
;MPPSLQKKSTDVMDILTCIDRNTVTPKQAKLQLLTLAVDMDSLKGHIIEGIGDMLTKLPLDTIVGKNKVGEVDIQTRYYEPLLSSILADNTKKVILRWPNKMDEVTPENTTRCNHIYIDPIEIWKTSWVWRDTWKLAVLSRNNCLNKGHPTISFQVNGFQLIFYMTQRLHQRFYTMTEIGRVKVPDSLSSIESFATMKNLQTLLYVTHVFWYCCYSASLPNYSPLPCNSSSPDIVALFNMASNSSSKFRDCPIQYN
;
A
#
# COMPACT_ATOMS: atom_id res chain seq x y z
N MET A 1 -13.07 -19.39 18.56
CA MET A 1 -11.93 -19.24 17.63
C MET A 1 -11.22 -20.59 17.54
N PRO A 2 -10.86 -21.10 16.34
CA PRO A 2 -10.21 -22.40 16.24
C PRO A 2 -8.81 -22.37 16.91
N PRO A 3 -8.44 -23.38 17.72
CA PRO A 3 -7.19 -23.43 18.49
C PRO A 3 -5.91 -23.26 17.65
N SER A 4 -5.96 -23.66 16.37
CA SER A 4 -4.84 -23.57 15.43
C SER A 4 -4.43 -22.15 15.08
N LEU A 5 -5.36 -21.18 15.10
CA LEU A 5 -5.06 -19.79 14.74
C LEU A 5 -4.44 -19.00 15.90
N GLN A 6 -4.82 -19.33 17.14
CA GLN A 6 -4.20 -18.73 18.34
C GLN A 6 -2.75 -19.16 18.47
N LYS A 7 -2.45 -20.45 18.28
CA LYS A 7 -1.08 -20.98 18.34
C LYS A 7 -0.15 -20.26 17.36
N LYS A 8 -0.55 -20.13 16.09
CA LYS A 8 0.24 -19.44 15.06
C LYS A 8 0.47 -17.96 15.35
N SER A 9 -0.50 -17.29 15.98
CA SER A 9 -0.33 -15.90 16.41
C SER A 9 0.70 -15.78 17.54
N THR A 10 0.73 -16.75 18.47
CA THR A 10 1.74 -16.81 19.52
C THR A 10 3.13 -17.04 18.92
N ASP A 11 3.25 -17.98 17.98
CA ASP A 11 4.52 -18.29 17.32
C ASP A 11 5.13 -17.06 16.60
N VAL A 12 4.30 -16.24 15.96
CA VAL A 12 4.74 -14.97 15.34
C VAL A 12 5.28 -14.00 16.40
N MET A 13 4.57 -13.82 17.52
CA MET A 13 5.00 -12.91 18.58
C MET A 13 6.28 -13.38 19.26
N ASP A 14 6.45 -14.69 19.44
CA ASP A 14 7.67 -15.27 20.02
C ASP A 14 8.89 -14.98 19.14
N ILE A 15 8.75 -15.10 17.81
CA ILE A 15 9.82 -14.75 16.85
C ILE A 15 10.16 -13.27 16.94
N LEU A 16 9.16 -12.38 16.96
CA LEU A 16 9.40 -10.93 17.06
C LEU A 16 10.06 -10.55 18.39
N THR A 17 9.66 -11.18 19.49
CA THR A 17 10.28 -11.00 20.81
C THR A 17 11.76 -11.43 20.80
N CYS A 18 12.12 -12.45 20.02
CA CYS A 18 13.51 -12.88 19.87
C CYS A 18 14.36 -11.84 19.13
N ILE A 19 13.77 -11.10 18.18
CA ILE A 19 14.46 -9.98 17.50
C ILE A 19 14.72 -8.86 18.50
N ASP A 20 13.73 -8.48 19.29
CA ASP A 20 13.87 -7.40 20.28
C ASP A 20 14.90 -7.74 21.36
N ARG A 21 15.04 -9.03 21.70
CA ARG A 21 16.08 -9.55 22.61
C ARG A 21 17.45 -9.74 21.93
N ASN A 22 17.58 -9.42 20.65
CA ASN A 22 18.78 -9.68 19.83
C ASN A 22 19.26 -11.16 19.86
N THR A 23 18.35 -12.12 20.08
CA THR A 23 18.71 -13.55 20.10
C THR A 23 18.67 -14.18 18.70
N VAL A 24 17.96 -13.55 17.77
CA VAL A 24 17.92 -13.96 16.36
C VAL A 24 18.19 -12.76 15.45
N THR A 25 18.85 -13.01 14.32
CA THR A 25 19.07 -11.96 13.31
C THR A 25 17.79 -11.69 12.52
N PRO A 26 17.59 -10.47 11.96
CA PRO A 26 16.41 -10.18 11.14
C PRO A 26 16.24 -11.13 9.95
N LYS A 27 17.34 -11.62 9.36
CA LYS A 27 17.29 -12.61 8.28
C LYS A 27 16.79 -13.97 8.76
N GLN A 28 17.24 -14.42 9.93
CA GLN A 28 16.81 -15.68 10.54
C GLN A 28 15.34 -15.61 10.95
N ALA A 29 14.91 -14.50 11.55
CA ALA A 29 13.52 -14.29 11.90
C ALA A 29 12.62 -14.23 10.67
N LYS A 30 13.03 -13.54 9.60
CA LYS A 30 12.32 -13.58 8.31
C LYS A 30 12.15 -15.01 7.80
N LEU A 31 13.20 -15.83 7.83
CA LEU A 31 13.10 -17.23 7.43
C LEU A 31 12.07 -18.01 8.26
N GLN A 32 12.07 -17.83 9.58
CA GLN A 32 11.09 -18.47 10.48
C GLN A 32 9.66 -18.02 10.19
N LEU A 33 9.44 -16.72 9.95
CA LEU A 33 8.14 -16.18 9.57
C LEU A 33 7.65 -16.73 8.23
N LEU A 34 8.53 -16.85 7.23
CA LEU A 34 8.18 -17.46 5.94
C LEU A 34 7.79 -18.93 6.08
N THR A 35 8.51 -19.70 6.89
CA THR A 35 8.15 -21.10 7.18
C THR A 35 6.77 -21.19 7.84
N LEU A 36 6.45 -20.29 8.78
CA LEU A 36 5.11 -20.23 9.37
C LEU A 36 4.03 -19.85 8.35
N ALA A 37 4.33 -18.92 7.44
CA ALA A 37 3.40 -18.40 6.43
C ALA A 37 2.95 -19.48 5.43
N VAL A 38 3.84 -20.42 5.07
CA VAL A 38 3.53 -21.53 4.14
C VAL A 38 2.32 -22.35 4.60
N ASP A 39 2.18 -22.56 5.91
CA ASP A 39 1.08 -23.35 6.45
C ASP A 39 -0.19 -22.53 6.73
N MET A 40 -0.19 -21.22 6.43
CA MET A 40 -1.34 -20.34 6.66
C MET A 40 -2.25 -20.23 5.45
N ASP A 41 -3.47 -19.74 5.68
CA ASP A 41 -4.32 -19.23 4.61
C ASP A 41 -3.54 -18.19 3.79
N SER A 42 -3.68 -18.22 2.45
CA SER A 42 -2.88 -17.39 1.53
C SER A 42 -2.89 -15.91 1.91
N LEU A 43 -4.02 -15.35 2.35
CA LEU A 43 -4.07 -13.93 2.71
C LEU A 43 -3.37 -13.62 4.03
N LYS A 44 -3.42 -14.57 4.98
CA LYS A 44 -2.68 -14.44 6.25
C LYS A 44 -1.18 -14.61 6.01
N GLY A 45 -0.80 -15.54 5.14
CA GLY A 45 0.58 -15.76 4.71
C GLY A 45 1.22 -14.47 4.19
N HIS A 46 0.54 -13.76 3.29
CA HIS A 46 0.99 -12.46 2.76
C HIS A 46 1.22 -11.40 3.85
N ILE A 47 0.45 -11.38 4.94
CA ILE A 47 0.70 -10.41 6.02
C ILE A 47 1.99 -10.75 6.76
N ILE A 48 2.20 -12.04 7.03
CA ILE A 48 3.40 -12.53 7.73
C ILE A 48 4.65 -12.38 6.87
N GLU A 49 4.54 -12.65 5.57
CA GLU A 49 5.58 -12.35 4.57
C GLU A 49 5.96 -10.87 4.58
N GLY A 50 4.97 -9.97 4.53
CA GLY A 50 5.19 -8.53 4.61
C GLY A 50 5.91 -8.09 5.89
N ILE A 51 5.53 -8.65 7.05
CA ILE A 51 6.25 -8.41 8.31
C ILE A 51 7.71 -8.89 8.19
N GLY A 52 7.93 -10.09 7.64
CA GLY A 52 9.27 -10.63 7.40
C GLY A 52 10.11 -9.74 6.46
N ASP A 53 9.52 -9.18 5.42
CA ASP A 53 10.20 -8.26 4.50
C ASP A 53 10.61 -6.97 5.20
N MET A 54 9.75 -6.43 6.07
CA MET A 54 10.07 -5.25 6.89
C MET A 54 11.27 -5.48 7.81
N LEU A 55 11.42 -6.68 8.39
CA LEU A 55 12.56 -7.00 9.24
C LEU A 55 13.91 -6.74 8.57
N THR A 56 13.98 -6.92 7.25
CA THR A 56 15.23 -6.75 6.49
C THR A 56 15.44 -5.34 5.94
N LYS A 57 14.46 -4.44 6.10
CA LYS A 57 14.46 -3.10 5.52
C LYS A 57 14.50 -2.01 6.58
N LEU A 58 13.77 -2.19 7.68
CA LEU A 58 13.69 -1.22 8.75
C LEU A 58 15.07 -0.96 9.39
N PRO A 59 15.34 0.28 9.84
CA PRO A 59 16.51 0.55 10.64
C PRO A 59 16.38 -0.13 12.01
N LEU A 60 17.52 -0.44 12.65
CA LEU A 60 17.55 -1.00 14.00
C LEU A 60 16.88 -0.03 14.98
N ASP A 61 17.31 1.24 14.96
CA ASP A 61 16.84 2.31 15.82
C ASP A 61 16.03 3.35 15.05
N THR A 62 15.18 4.09 15.78
CA THR A 62 14.39 5.18 15.21
C THR A 62 15.31 6.28 14.66
N ILE A 63 15.05 6.74 13.44
CA ILE A 63 15.86 7.79 12.80
C ILE A 63 15.74 9.12 13.56
N VAL A 64 16.87 9.65 14.00
CA VAL A 64 17.00 11.00 14.56
C VAL A 64 16.92 12.03 13.43
N GLY A 65 15.89 12.88 13.44
CA GLY A 65 15.66 13.88 12.39
C GLY A 65 14.83 13.35 11.21
N LYS A 66 13.57 12.97 11.49
CA LYS A 66 12.60 12.44 10.52
C LYS A 66 12.39 13.33 9.28
N ASN A 67 12.68 14.63 9.40
CA ASN A 67 12.64 15.63 8.32
C ASN A 67 13.79 15.53 7.30
N LYS A 68 14.78 14.63 7.50
CA LYS A 68 15.92 14.44 6.59
C LYS A 68 15.80 13.20 5.70
N VAL A 69 14.78 12.38 5.89
CA VAL A 69 14.58 11.15 5.11
C VAL A 69 13.86 11.49 3.80
N GLY A 70 14.43 11.07 2.67
CA GLY A 70 13.83 11.30 1.35
C GLY A 70 12.53 10.51 1.16
N GLU A 71 11.66 10.99 0.28
CA GLU A 71 10.38 10.33 0.00
C GLU A 71 10.55 8.89 -0.51
N VAL A 72 11.47 8.69 -1.45
CA VAL A 72 11.82 7.37 -2.00
C VAL A 72 12.36 6.44 -0.92
N ASP A 73 13.18 6.95 0.00
CA ASP A 73 13.67 6.17 1.14
C ASP A 73 12.50 5.75 2.04
N ILE A 74 11.52 6.63 2.25
CA ILE A 74 10.36 6.29 3.08
C ILE A 74 9.52 5.20 2.39
N GLN A 75 9.23 5.37 1.10
CA GLN A 75 8.46 4.41 0.31
C GLN A 75 9.13 3.03 0.31
N THR A 76 10.38 2.96 -0.14
CA THR A 76 11.10 1.69 -0.33
C THR A 76 11.45 0.97 0.97
N ARG A 77 11.61 1.71 2.07
CA ARG A 77 12.04 1.15 3.36
C ARG A 77 10.88 0.76 4.27
N TYR A 78 9.82 1.56 4.32
CA TYR A 78 8.76 1.38 5.32
C TYR A 78 7.46 0.83 4.72
N TYR A 79 7.09 1.26 3.51
CA TYR A 79 5.79 0.95 2.93
C TYR A 79 5.83 -0.19 1.93
N GLU A 80 6.76 -0.14 0.97
CA GLU A 80 6.92 -1.13 -0.09
C GLU A 80 6.99 -2.57 0.45
N PRO A 81 7.77 -2.88 1.51
CA PRO A 81 7.92 -4.27 1.98
C PRO A 81 6.58 -4.87 2.43
N LEU A 82 5.75 -4.06 3.10
CA LEU A 82 4.43 -4.50 3.56
C LEU A 82 3.43 -4.54 2.39
N LEU A 83 3.32 -3.43 1.66
CA LEU A 83 2.31 -3.25 0.61
C LEU A 83 2.51 -4.23 -0.54
N SER A 84 3.75 -4.47 -0.97
CA SER A 84 4.03 -5.43 -2.05
C SER A 84 3.59 -6.83 -1.67
N SER A 85 3.71 -7.22 -0.41
CA SER A 85 3.31 -8.56 0.02
C SER A 85 1.78 -8.70 0.09
N ILE A 86 1.05 -7.69 0.56
CA ILE A 86 -0.41 -7.78 0.71
C ILE A 86 -1.20 -7.45 -0.57
N LEU A 87 -0.62 -6.67 -1.49
CA LEU A 87 -1.33 -6.12 -2.66
C LEU A 87 -0.75 -6.53 -4.02
N ALA A 88 0.36 -7.27 -4.07
CA ALA A 88 0.93 -7.76 -5.32
C ALA A 88 1.05 -9.29 -5.32
N ASP A 89 0.94 -9.88 -6.52
CA ASP A 89 1.13 -11.30 -6.75
C ASP A 89 1.50 -11.50 -8.22
N ASN A 90 2.77 -11.84 -8.46
CA ASN A 90 3.30 -12.06 -9.80
C ASN A 90 2.63 -13.24 -10.51
N THR A 91 2.16 -14.26 -9.77
CA THR A 91 1.45 -15.41 -10.36
C THR A 91 0.08 -15.00 -10.89
N LYS A 92 -0.55 -14.00 -10.26
CA LYS A 92 -1.81 -13.37 -10.67
C LYS A 92 -1.61 -12.14 -11.56
N LYS A 93 -0.37 -11.85 -11.97
CA LYS A 93 0.01 -10.68 -12.79
C LYS A 93 -0.41 -9.34 -12.16
N VAL A 94 -0.37 -9.25 -10.84
CA VAL A 94 -0.64 -8.03 -10.08
C VAL A 94 0.68 -7.51 -9.54
N ILE A 95 1.03 -6.28 -9.90
CA ILE A 95 2.25 -5.61 -9.43
C ILE A 95 1.90 -4.30 -8.74
N LEU A 96 2.60 -3.98 -7.66
CA LEU A 96 2.56 -2.66 -7.03
C LEU A 96 3.45 -1.71 -7.82
N ARG A 97 2.93 -0.53 -8.19
CA ARG A 97 3.71 0.50 -8.89
C ARG A 97 3.44 1.87 -8.27
N TRP A 98 4.52 2.55 -7.90
CA TRP A 98 4.49 3.98 -7.59
C TRP A 98 4.42 4.74 -8.92
N PRO A 99 3.50 5.70 -9.08
CA PRO A 99 3.40 6.47 -10.30
C PRO A 99 4.62 7.36 -10.44
N ASN A 100 5.13 7.42 -11.66
CA ASN A 100 6.15 8.38 -12.04
C ASN A 100 5.46 9.66 -12.52
N LYS A 101 6.02 10.84 -12.22
CA LYS A 101 5.46 12.14 -12.67
C LYS A 101 5.32 12.27 -14.19
N MET A 102 5.98 11.41 -14.97
CA MET A 102 6.00 11.44 -16.44
C MET A 102 4.96 10.54 -17.12
N ASP A 103 4.29 9.63 -16.39
CA ASP A 103 3.36 8.68 -17.01
C ASP A 103 1.93 9.26 -17.20
N GLU A 104 1.74 10.56 -17.00
CA GLU A 104 0.43 11.22 -17.10
C GLU A 104 -0.04 11.52 -18.53
N VAL A 105 0.71 11.14 -19.57
CA VAL A 105 0.34 11.42 -20.97
C VAL A 105 0.62 10.26 -21.90
N THR A 106 -0.12 9.15 -21.79
CA THR A 106 -0.46 8.34 -22.98
C THR A 106 -1.61 7.37 -22.67
N PRO A 107 -2.80 7.57 -23.26
CA PRO A 107 -3.91 6.65 -23.10
C PRO A 107 -3.80 5.52 -24.13
N GLU A 108 -2.72 4.74 -24.16
CA GLU A 108 -2.66 3.59 -25.08
C GLU A 108 -1.60 2.55 -24.67
N ASN A 109 -2.05 1.30 -24.50
CA ASN A 109 -1.27 0.06 -24.49
C ASN A 109 -0.42 -0.35 -23.27
N THR A 110 -0.75 0.08 -22.05
CA THR A 110 -0.25 -0.64 -20.87
C THR A 110 -1.14 -1.86 -20.57
N THR A 111 -0.58 -3.03 -20.82
CA THR A 111 -1.07 -4.37 -20.45
C THR A 111 -1.89 -4.33 -19.16
N ARG A 112 -3.10 -4.93 -19.17
CA ARG A 112 -4.06 -5.12 -18.07
C ARG A 112 -3.42 -5.44 -16.70
N CYS A 113 -2.80 -4.44 -16.08
CA CYS A 113 -2.32 -4.50 -14.72
C CYS A 113 -3.40 -3.85 -13.88
N ASN A 114 -3.81 -4.52 -12.81
CA ASN A 114 -4.70 -3.93 -11.81
C ASN A 114 -3.93 -2.84 -11.06
N HIS A 115 -3.80 -1.67 -11.69
CA HIS A 115 -3.11 -0.51 -11.15
C HIS A 115 -3.76 -0.12 -9.83
N ILE A 116 -3.01 -0.33 -8.75
CA ILE A 116 -3.21 0.34 -7.47
C ILE A 116 -2.59 1.72 -7.68
N TYR A 117 -3.44 2.74 -7.78
CA TYR A 117 -2.94 4.11 -7.85
C TYR A 117 -2.47 4.50 -6.46
N ILE A 118 -1.18 4.74 -6.37
CA ILE A 118 -0.53 5.25 -5.18
C ILE A 118 -0.23 6.71 -5.46
N ASP A 119 -0.96 7.69 -4.92
CA ASP A 119 -0.45 9.05 -5.03
C ASP A 119 0.76 9.16 -4.08
N PRO A 120 1.99 9.47 -4.55
CA PRO A 120 3.12 9.83 -3.69
C PRO A 120 2.76 11.11 -2.95
N ILE A 121 2.08 10.95 -1.82
CA ILE A 121 1.71 12.04 -0.93
C ILE A 121 2.99 12.68 -0.42
N GLU A 122 3.05 14.01 -0.45
CA GLU A 122 4.12 14.80 0.12
C GLU A 122 4.22 14.49 1.64
N ILE A 123 5.12 13.56 2.00
CA ILE A 123 5.14 12.81 3.28
C ILE A 123 5.25 13.71 4.55
N TRP A 124 5.42 15.02 4.42
CA TRP A 124 5.73 15.90 5.57
C TRP A 124 5.06 17.28 5.59
N LYS A 125 4.09 17.59 4.71
CA LYS A 125 3.40 18.90 4.76
C LYS A 125 1.99 18.80 5.37
N THR A 126 1.90 19.12 6.65
CA THR A 126 0.65 19.14 7.44
C THR A 126 -0.41 20.14 6.95
N SER A 127 -0.07 21.07 6.06
CA SER A 127 -0.96 22.16 5.63
C SER A 127 -2.00 21.74 4.57
N TRP A 128 -1.92 20.55 3.96
CA TRP A 128 -2.71 20.22 2.76
C TRP A 128 -3.35 18.81 2.75
N VAL A 129 -3.45 18.15 3.90
CA VAL A 129 -4.01 16.78 4.04
C VAL A 129 -5.35 16.61 3.32
N TRP A 130 -6.23 17.61 3.41
CA TRP A 130 -7.54 17.59 2.76
C TRP A 130 -7.49 17.70 1.23
N ARG A 131 -6.48 18.38 0.67
CA ARG A 131 -6.26 18.42 -0.79
C ARG A 131 -5.81 17.07 -1.30
N ASP A 132 -4.93 16.39 -0.58
CA ASP A 132 -4.44 15.07 -0.97
C ASP A 132 -5.55 14.02 -0.88
N THR A 133 -6.37 14.05 0.17
CA THR A 133 -7.55 13.21 0.26
C THR A 133 -8.55 13.49 -0.87
N TRP A 134 -8.76 14.76 -1.24
CA TRP A 134 -9.61 15.12 -2.38
C TRP A 134 -9.07 14.59 -3.71
N LYS A 135 -7.77 14.78 -4.00
CA LYS A 135 -7.12 14.23 -5.19
C LYS A 135 -7.28 12.72 -5.24
N LEU A 136 -7.01 12.04 -4.13
CA LEU A 136 -7.15 10.59 -4.01
C LEU A 136 -8.58 10.15 -4.32
N ALA A 137 -9.59 10.87 -3.82
CA ALA A 137 -11.00 10.59 -4.10
C ALA A 137 -11.35 10.74 -5.58
N VAL A 138 -10.89 11.82 -6.22
CA VAL A 138 -11.12 12.08 -7.64
C VAL A 138 -10.44 11.02 -8.51
N LEU A 139 -9.18 10.71 -8.25
CA LEU A 139 -8.41 9.71 -9.00
C LEU A 139 -9.03 8.31 -8.85
N SER A 140 -9.38 7.93 -7.61
CA SER A 140 -10.02 6.65 -7.32
C SER A 140 -11.39 6.54 -8.00
N ARG A 141 -12.19 7.62 -8.01
CA ARG A 141 -13.47 7.69 -8.74
C ARG A 141 -13.27 7.49 -10.23
N ASN A 142 -12.34 8.21 -10.85
CA ASN A 142 -12.08 8.12 -12.28
C ASN A 142 -11.62 6.70 -12.67
N ASN A 143 -10.79 6.07 -11.84
CA ASN A 143 -10.37 4.68 -12.07
C ASN A 143 -11.55 3.70 -11.96
N CYS A 144 -12.41 3.86 -10.95
CA CYS A 144 -13.65 3.07 -10.84
C CYS A 144 -14.60 3.27 -12.01
N LEU A 145 -14.69 4.49 -12.56
CA LEU A 145 -15.48 4.78 -13.76
C LEU A 145 -14.89 4.07 -14.98
N ASN A 146 -13.58 4.18 -15.20
CA ASN A 146 -12.91 3.64 -16.38
C ASN A 146 -12.87 2.10 -16.37
N LYS A 147 -12.61 1.50 -15.21
CA LYS A 147 -12.49 0.04 -15.09
C LYS A 147 -13.79 -0.67 -14.71
N GLY A 148 -14.79 0.07 -14.23
CA GLY A 148 -16.09 -0.47 -13.86
C GLY A 148 -16.12 -1.33 -12.59
N HIS A 149 -15.03 -1.40 -11.83
CA HIS A 149 -14.93 -2.16 -10.58
C HIS A 149 -14.43 -1.31 -9.41
N PRO A 150 -14.64 -1.75 -8.15
CA PRO A 150 -14.09 -1.06 -6.99
C PRO A 150 -12.56 -0.96 -7.04
N THR A 151 -12.01 0.09 -6.44
CA THR A 151 -10.57 0.36 -6.37
C THR A 151 -10.16 0.62 -4.92
N ILE A 152 -9.01 0.08 -4.50
CA ILE A 152 -8.36 0.49 -3.26
C ILE A 152 -7.34 1.59 -3.55
N SER A 153 -7.34 2.60 -2.70
CA SER A 153 -6.32 3.64 -2.62
C SER A 153 -5.86 3.78 -1.18
N PHE A 154 -4.70 4.38 -0.96
CA PHE A 154 -4.22 4.63 0.38
C PHE A 154 -3.54 5.98 0.50
N GLN A 155 -3.57 6.52 1.71
CA GLN A 155 -2.94 7.76 2.08
C GLN A 155 -1.86 7.50 3.12
N VAL A 156 -0.69 8.10 2.90
CA VAL A 156 0.44 8.13 3.82
C VAL A 156 0.41 9.45 4.58
N ASN A 157 0.40 9.41 5.92
CA ASN A 157 0.59 10.58 6.77
C ASN A 157 1.66 10.29 7.83
N GLY A 158 2.89 10.77 7.62
CA GLY A 158 4.04 10.42 8.46
C GLY A 158 4.36 8.93 8.33
N PHE A 159 4.09 8.14 9.39
CA PHE A 159 4.17 6.66 9.42
C PHE A 159 2.79 5.99 9.43
N GLN A 160 1.73 6.74 9.18
CA GLN A 160 0.36 6.24 9.18
C GLN A 160 -0.07 5.88 7.76
N LEU A 161 -0.46 4.63 7.54
CA LEU A 161 -1.20 4.21 6.35
C LEU A 161 -2.70 4.25 6.63
N ILE A 162 -3.45 4.83 5.71
CA ILE A 162 -4.91 4.87 5.73
C ILE A 162 -5.40 4.32 4.40
N PHE A 163 -6.16 3.24 4.41
CA PHE A 163 -6.68 2.57 3.23
C PHE A 163 -8.12 2.98 3.00
N TYR A 164 -8.47 3.21 1.74
CA TYR A 164 -9.80 3.56 1.29
C TYR A 164 -10.24 2.63 0.18
N MET A 165 -11.52 2.27 0.19
CA MET A 165 -12.18 1.61 -0.94
C MET A 165 -13.09 2.62 -1.63
N THR A 166 -12.88 2.79 -2.93
CA THR A 166 -13.80 3.54 -3.79
C THR A 166 -14.65 2.57 -4.59
N GLN A 167 -15.96 2.78 -4.60
CA GLN A 167 -16.90 1.96 -5.37
C GLN A 167 -18.08 2.79 -5.88
N ARG A 168 -18.68 2.32 -6.97
CA ARG A 168 -19.90 2.89 -7.55
C ARG A 168 -21.12 2.24 -6.88
N LEU A 169 -21.93 3.02 -6.18
CA LEU A 169 -23.21 2.53 -5.63
C LEU A 169 -24.36 2.72 -6.63
N HIS A 170 -24.30 3.76 -7.46
CA HIS A 170 -25.28 4.04 -8.49
C HIS A 170 -24.62 4.72 -9.69
N GLN A 171 -25.32 4.85 -10.83
CA GLN A 171 -24.76 5.29 -12.11
C GLN A 171 -23.94 6.58 -12.06
N ARG A 172 -24.21 7.47 -11.08
CA ARG A 172 -23.48 8.72 -10.85
C ARG A 172 -22.98 8.91 -9.42
N PHE A 173 -23.15 7.92 -8.55
CA PHE A 173 -22.83 8.04 -7.13
C PHE A 173 -21.70 7.08 -6.74
N TYR A 174 -20.61 7.66 -6.26
CA TYR A 174 -19.41 6.96 -5.83
C TYR A 174 -19.16 7.26 -4.37
N THR A 175 -18.74 6.24 -3.62
CA THR A 175 -18.35 6.36 -2.22
C THR A 175 -16.90 5.98 -2.07
N MET A 176 -16.14 6.80 -1.33
CA MET A 176 -14.81 6.47 -0.84
C MET A 176 -14.89 6.26 0.66
N THR A 177 -14.68 5.03 1.11
CA THR A 177 -14.83 4.62 2.52
C THR A 177 -13.48 4.23 3.09
N GLU A 178 -13.10 4.75 4.26
CA GLU A 178 -11.92 4.26 4.99
C GLU A 178 -12.17 2.82 5.43
N ILE A 179 -11.31 1.89 4.98
CA ILE A 179 -11.41 0.46 5.28
C ILE A 179 -10.37 -0.01 6.30
N GLY A 180 -9.33 0.79 6.55
CA GLY A 180 -8.31 0.41 7.51
C GLY A 180 -7.28 1.50 7.75
N ARG A 181 -6.70 1.48 8.93
CA ARG A 181 -5.68 2.45 9.35
C ARG A 181 -4.66 1.76 10.24
N VAL A 182 -3.39 1.80 9.81
CA VAL A 182 -2.28 1.15 10.53
C VAL A 182 -1.07 2.07 10.62
N LYS A 183 -0.44 2.12 11.79
CA LYS A 183 0.80 2.86 11.99
C LYS A 183 1.95 1.91 11.70
N VAL A 184 2.71 2.19 10.66
CA VAL A 184 3.88 1.40 10.27
C VAL A 184 5.03 1.67 11.27
N PRO A 185 5.75 0.63 11.70
CA PRO A 185 6.91 0.75 12.57
C PRO A 185 8.01 1.59 11.91
N ASP A 186 8.63 2.47 12.68
CA ASP A 186 9.71 3.33 12.21
C ASP A 186 11.11 2.77 12.52
N SER A 187 11.17 1.64 13.24
CA SER A 187 12.37 0.86 13.51
C SER A 187 12.03 -0.59 13.86
N LEU A 188 13.06 -1.45 13.90
CA LEU A 188 12.90 -2.83 14.37
C LEU A 188 12.44 -2.90 15.82
N SER A 189 12.88 -1.99 16.69
CA SER A 189 12.40 -1.92 18.09
C SER A 189 10.90 -1.65 18.25
N SER A 190 10.22 -1.24 17.16
CA SER A 190 8.78 -0.99 17.16
C SER A 190 7.97 -2.06 16.43
N ILE A 191 8.62 -3.11 15.90
CA ILE A 191 7.97 -4.16 15.11
C ILE A 191 7.00 -5.00 15.96
N GLU A 192 7.34 -5.29 17.21
CA GLU A 192 6.47 -6.04 18.13
C GLU A 192 5.18 -5.24 18.40
N SER A 193 5.32 -3.93 18.63
CA SER A 193 4.20 -3.00 18.79
C SER A 193 3.35 -2.84 17.53
N PHE A 194 3.89 -3.17 16.35
CA PHE A 194 3.15 -3.18 15.10
C PHE A 194 2.34 -4.46 14.92
N ALA A 195 2.88 -5.63 15.28
CA ALA A 195 2.27 -6.94 15.06
C ALA A 195 1.10 -7.28 16.00
N THR A 196 0.39 -6.27 16.49
CA THR A 196 -0.80 -6.46 17.33
C THR A 196 -1.93 -7.12 16.55
N MET A 197 -2.77 -7.89 17.26
CA MET A 197 -3.95 -8.53 16.65
C MET A 197 -4.85 -7.53 15.89
N LYS A 198 -4.99 -6.30 16.41
CA LYS A 198 -5.75 -5.23 15.76
C LYS A 198 -5.17 -4.87 14.38
N ASN A 199 -3.86 -4.67 14.30
CA ASN A 199 -3.21 -4.34 13.03
C ASN A 199 -3.25 -5.51 12.05
N LEU A 200 -3.01 -6.74 12.52
CA LEU A 200 -3.11 -7.95 11.70
C LEU A 200 -4.51 -8.15 11.12
N GLN A 201 -5.56 -7.96 11.93
CA GLN A 201 -6.95 -8.02 11.46
C GLN A 201 -7.28 -6.90 10.47
N THR A 202 -6.77 -5.69 10.71
CA THR A 202 -6.96 -4.55 9.80
C THR A 202 -6.30 -4.83 8.45
N LEU A 203 -5.05 -5.30 8.44
CA LEU A 203 -4.33 -5.68 7.23
C LEU A 203 -5.03 -6.83 6.51
N LEU A 204 -5.48 -7.86 7.24
CA LEU A 204 -6.24 -8.96 6.65
C LEU A 204 -7.52 -8.49 5.99
N TYR A 205 -8.24 -7.56 6.60
CA TYR A 205 -9.43 -6.98 6.00
C TYR A 205 -9.10 -6.20 4.72
N VAL A 206 -8.06 -5.36 4.73
CA VAL A 206 -7.60 -4.62 3.54
C VAL A 206 -7.20 -5.57 2.42
N THR A 207 -6.38 -6.58 2.73
CA THR A 207 -5.95 -7.64 1.81
C THR A 207 -7.17 -8.37 1.22
N HIS A 208 -8.13 -8.73 2.06
CA HIS A 208 -9.36 -9.39 1.62
C HIS A 208 -10.18 -8.50 0.68
N VAL A 209 -10.40 -7.22 1.02
CA VAL A 209 -11.12 -6.27 0.14
C VAL A 209 -10.40 -6.13 -1.20
N PHE A 210 -9.06 -6.07 -1.20
CA PHE A 210 -8.31 -6.00 -2.45
C PHE A 210 -8.54 -7.24 -3.32
N TRP A 211 -8.24 -8.43 -2.79
CA TRP A 211 -8.27 -9.66 -3.58
C TRP A 211 -9.67 -10.09 -4.01
N TYR A 212 -10.68 -9.89 -3.15
CA TYR A 212 -12.03 -10.35 -3.43
C TYR A 212 -12.96 -9.29 -4.02
N CYS A 213 -12.76 -8.00 -3.72
CA CYS A 213 -13.64 -6.94 -4.23
C CYS A 213 -13.03 -6.18 -5.42
N CYS A 214 -11.72 -5.91 -5.40
CA CYS A 214 -11.07 -5.16 -6.47
C CYS A 214 -10.54 -6.09 -7.57
N TYR A 215 -9.80 -7.14 -7.20
CA TYR A 215 -9.20 -8.06 -8.15
C TYR A 215 -10.24 -9.01 -8.77
N SER A 216 -11.07 -9.72 -7.98
CA SER A 216 -12.06 -10.64 -8.55
C SER A 216 -13.08 -9.97 -9.47
N ALA A 217 -13.45 -8.72 -9.20
CA ALA A 217 -14.35 -7.93 -10.06
C ALA A 217 -13.69 -7.46 -11.37
N SER A 218 -12.35 -7.49 -11.46
CA SER A 218 -11.60 -7.15 -12.68
C SER A 218 -11.48 -8.32 -13.68
N LEU A 219 -11.86 -9.54 -13.29
CA LEU A 219 -11.83 -10.69 -14.19
C LEU A 219 -12.91 -10.57 -15.29
N PRO A 220 -12.62 -11.03 -16.53
CA PRO A 220 -13.42 -10.75 -17.74
C PRO A 220 -14.86 -11.26 -17.74
N ASN A 221 -15.31 -11.98 -16.71
CA ASN A 221 -16.69 -12.43 -16.56
C ASN A 221 -17.60 -11.38 -15.90
N TYR A 222 -17.06 -10.25 -15.43
CA TYR A 222 -17.85 -9.10 -15.01
C TYR A 222 -17.99 -8.13 -16.18
N SER A 223 -19.20 -7.95 -16.69
CA SER A 223 -19.51 -6.96 -17.73
C SER A 223 -19.58 -5.57 -17.10
N PRO A 224 -18.63 -4.65 -17.37
CA PRO A 224 -18.81 -3.26 -16.97
C PRO A 224 -19.83 -2.61 -17.90
N LEU A 225 -20.89 -2.04 -17.33
CA LEU A 225 -21.83 -1.19 -18.07
C LEU A 225 -21.07 -0.01 -18.70
N PRO A 226 -21.20 0.26 -20.02
CA PRO A 226 -20.54 1.38 -20.67
C PRO A 226 -21.05 2.70 -20.07
N CYS A 227 -20.12 3.58 -19.70
CA CYS A 227 -20.45 4.90 -19.18
C CYS A 227 -19.75 5.98 -20.02
N ASN A 228 -20.51 6.56 -20.95
CA ASN A 228 -20.11 7.75 -21.70
C ASN A 228 -20.33 8.99 -20.82
N SER A 229 -19.47 9.21 -19.82
CA SER A 229 -19.46 10.49 -19.10
C SER A 229 -18.09 11.15 -19.26
N SER A 230 -18.06 12.29 -19.95
CA SER A 230 -16.93 13.21 -19.97
C SER A 230 -16.71 13.73 -18.54
N SER A 231 -15.72 13.15 -17.85
CA SER A 231 -15.19 13.69 -16.60
C SER A 231 -14.38 14.96 -16.92
N PRO A 232 -14.35 15.98 -16.05
CA PRO A 232 -13.48 17.14 -16.25
C PRO A 232 -12.02 16.69 -16.41
N ASP A 233 -11.34 17.35 -17.35
CA ASP A 233 -9.98 17.04 -17.78
C ASP A 233 -9.05 16.91 -16.57
N ILE A 234 -8.44 15.74 -16.41
CA ILE A 234 -7.50 15.42 -15.32
C ILE A 234 -6.39 16.48 -15.24
N VAL A 235 -6.00 17.03 -16.39
CA VAL A 235 -5.00 18.10 -16.52
C VAL A 235 -5.46 19.38 -15.81
N ALA A 236 -6.74 19.75 -15.91
CA ALA A 236 -7.28 20.94 -15.23
C ALA A 236 -7.28 20.79 -13.71
N LEU A 237 -7.52 19.57 -13.19
CA LEU A 237 -7.53 19.28 -11.77
C LEU A 237 -6.12 19.24 -11.16
N PHE A 238 -5.14 18.70 -11.89
CA PHE A 238 -3.73 18.77 -11.49
C PHE A 238 -3.19 20.19 -11.51
N ASN A 239 -3.56 21.00 -12.51
CA ASN A 239 -3.17 22.41 -12.62
C ASN A 239 -3.74 23.30 -11.49
N MET A 240 -4.88 22.93 -10.89
CA MET A 240 -5.41 23.63 -9.71
C MET A 240 -4.67 23.28 -8.41
N ALA A 241 -3.91 22.18 -8.40
CA ALA A 241 -3.22 21.68 -7.23
C ALA A 241 -1.68 21.84 -7.27
N SER A 242 -1.11 22.07 -8.45
CA SER A 242 0.33 22.17 -8.70
C SER A 242 0.91 23.57 -8.41
N ASN A 243 0.73 24.06 -7.18
CA ASN A 243 1.55 25.18 -6.67
C ASN A 243 2.71 24.71 -5.78
N SER A 244 3.01 23.40 -5.71
CA SER A 244 4.22 22.92 -5.03
C SER A 244 5.40 22.84 -5.99
N SER A 245 6.42 23.65 -5.68
CA SER A 245 7.67 23.78 -6.40
C SER A 245 8.36 22.45 -6.66
N SER A 246 8.70 22.23 -7.93
CA SER A 246 9.70 21.32 -8.45
C SER A 246 10.87 21.06 -7.49
N LYS A 247 11.21 19.77 -7.32
CA LYS A 247 12.59 19.33 -7.14
C LYS A 247 12.85 18.20 -8.12
N PHE A 248 13.07 18.55 -9.39
CA PHE A 248 13.96 17.78 -10.23
C PHE A 248 15.26 17.51 -9.45
N ARG A 249 15.76 16.28 -9.47
CA ARG A 249 17.19 16.03 -9.26
C ARG A 249 17.71 15.51 -10.59
N ASP A 250 18.46 16.36 -11.28
CA ASP A 250 19.42 15.89 -12.28
C ASP A 250 20.37 14.92 -11.57
N CYS A 251 20.51 13.72 -12.13
CA CYS A 251 21.49 12.75 -11.69
C CYS A 251 22.61 12.74 -12.74
N PRO A 252 23.72 13.46 -12.57
CA PRO A 252 24.86 13.36 -13.46
C PRO A 252 25.66 12.13 -13.02
N ILE A 253 25.25 10.94 -13.48
CA ILE A 253 26.13 9.78 -13.45
C ILE A 253 26.46 9.46 -14.90
N GLN A 254 27.59 10.00 -15.37
CA GLN A 254 28.27 9.49 -16.55
C GLN A 254 29.02 8.23 -16.15
N TYR A 255 28.81 7.14 -16.89
CA TYR A 255 29.66 5.96 -16.81
C TYR A 255 30.84 6.15 -17.77
N ASN A 256 32.06 6.00 -17.25
CA ASN A 256 33.26 5.77 -18.05
C ASN A 256 33.29 4.32 -18.51
#